data_AF-A0AA38T146-F1
#
_entry.id   AF-A0AA38T146-F1
#
_cell.length_a   1.000
_cell.length_b   1.000
_cell.length_c   1.000
_cell.angle_alpha   90.00
_cell.angle_beta   90.00
_cell.angle_gamma   90.00
#
_symmetry.space_group_name_H-M   'P 1'
#
loop_
_entity.id
_entity.type
_entity.pdbx_description
1 polymer ?
#
loop_
_entity_poly.entity_id
_entity_poly.type
_entity_poly.pdbx_seq_one_letter_code
_entity_poly.pdbx_strand_id
1 'polypeptide(L)'
;MAPEYAAEGIFSIKSDVFSFGVLVLEIVSGKKNRGFVHKEHSHNLLGHAWGLHKEGRSLELVAACIDESICSSEVIRLIHVGLLCVQPRPEDRPTMYSVILMFGSDCVLPPPKFPDHCYKNTTTDTPTYSNNELTLTMLNYRLLPYSSSKMITTLMKQGVANFWFFMVVLCALITCTTAADTIRANQTIRNGETIISAEQNFELGFFNPKNSTNWYVGIWYKRISTGTVMWVANRNAPLSNNSGELSLTLQGILLLRNNAGNIIWSSNDDAYLPSVRKPVAQLLDTGNVIVREENGNPEDPIWQSFDFPMDTFVPGMKFGKDLVTGIKRYFTSWKSENDPSLGEHTLIVRNGGKIVFRAGPWNGVRFSGEPYLRTNSIYRFEFVLDQREMYFHFDLRNSSVVTRVVMKPSGSLEGLLWIENRQEWLLLWSPQTDSCDRYGLCGSFAYCNIEDNSPACECLKGFKPTLTNQWDDWSQGCHRSTSLDCGPGELFRKYSGLKLPDTQKSWFNQSMDLDECEMVCKENCGIHRLNLTG
;
A
#
# COMPACT_ATOMS: atom_id res chain seq x y z
N MET A 1 -30.27 -13.37 -21.76
CA MET A 1 -30.16 -13.69 -20.32
C MET A 1 -29.17 -14.83 -20.18
N ALA A 2 -28.50 -14.94 -19.02
CA ALA A 2 -27.64 -16.08 -18.73
C ALA A 2 -28.45 -17.39 -18.82
N PRO A 3 -27.91 -18.48 -19.41
CA PRO A 3 -28.64 -19.73 -19.57
C PRO A 3 -29.21 -20.29 -18.27
N GLU A 4 -28.43 -20.31 -17.20
CA GLU A 4 -28.83 -20.81 -15.87
C GLU A 4 -29.91 -19.95 -15.22
N TYR A 5 -29.90 -18.64 -15.46
CA TYR A 5 -30.96 -17.75 -15.00
C TYR A 5 -32.26 -17.97 -15.79
N ALA A 6 -32.15 -18.16 -17.10
CA ALA A 6 -33.32 -18.34 -17.97
C ALA A 6 -33.97 -19.73 -17.81
N ALA A 7 -33.19 -20.77 -17.52
CA ALA A 7 -33.67 -22.14 -17.38
C ALA A 7 -34.09 -22.47 -15.94
N GLU A 8 -33.32 -22.02 -14.94
CA GLU A 8 -33.45 -22.48 -13.55
C GLU A 8 -33.68 -21.34 -12.55
N GLY A 9 -33.71 -20.08 -13.01
CA GLY A 9 -33.88 -18.91 -12.14
C GLY A 9 -32.69 -18.64 -11.21
N ILE A 10 -31.52 -19.25 -11.49
CA ILE A 10 -30.34 -19.13 -10.64
C ILE A 10 -29.68 -17.76 -10.84
N PHE A 11 -29.66 -16.96 -9.79
CA PHE A 11 -28.92 -15.69 -9.73
C PHE A 11 -27.52 -15.92 -9.14
N SER A 12 -26.48 -15.44 -9.82
CA SER A 12 -25.10 -15.54 -9.33
C SER A 12 -24.21 -14.42 -9.89
N ILE A 13 -23.02 -14.26 -9.30
CA ILE A 13 -21.99 -13.35 -9.85
C ILE A 13 -21.66 -13.72 -11.31
N LYS A 14 -21.80 -14.99 -11.71
CA LYS A 14 -21.56 -15.44 -13.09
C LYS A 14 -22.69 -15.05 -14.05
N SER A 15 -23.93 -14.91 -13.59
CA SER A 15 -25.01 -14.37 -14.42
C SER A 15 -24.86 -12.87 -14.67
N ASP A 16 -24.25 -12.13 -13.72
CA ASP A 16 -23.90 -10.71 -13.90
C ASP A 16 -22.78 -10.54 -14.93
N VAL A 17 -21.73 -11.38 -14.87
CA VAL A 17 -20.65 -11.40 -15.88
C VAL A 17 -21.21 -11.69 -17.28
N PHE A 18 -22.16 -12.63 -17.40
CA PHE A 18 -22.81 -12.90 -18.68
C PHE A 18 -23.59 -11.68 -19.20
N SER A 19 -24.36 -11.03 -18.33
CA SER A 19 -25.15 -9.85 -18.70
C SER A 19 -24.25 -8.68 -19.13
N PHE A 20 -23.11 -8.50 -18.45
CA PHE A 20 -22.07 -7.56 -18.87
C PHE A 20 -21.54 -7.87 -20.28
N GLY A 21 -21.20 -9.13 -20.56
CA GLY A 21 -20.73 -9.55 -21.89
C GLY A 21 -21.74 -9.28 -23.01
N VAL A 22 -23.03 -9.51 -22.73
CA VAL A 22 -24.11 -9.16 -23.67
C VAL A 22 -24.12 -7.65 -23.93
N LEU A 23 -24.05 -6.82 -22.88
CA LEU A 23 -24.04 -5.36 -23.03
C LEU A 23 -22.87 -4.86 -23.86
N VAL A 24 -21.65 -5.39 -23.63
CA VAL A 24 -20.46 -5.03 -24.42
C VAL A 24 -20.69 -5.31 -25.91
N LEU A 25 -21.24 -6.49 -26.24
CA LEU A 25 -21.51 -6.86 -27.64
C LEU A 25 -22.66 -6.05 -28.26
N GLU A 26 -23.67 -5.66 -27.48
CA GLU A 26 -24.73 -4.76 -27.93
C GLU A 26 -24.20 -3.34 -28.21
N ILE A 27 -23.29 -2.84 -27.38
CA ILE A 27 -22.65 -1.53 -27.55
C ILE A 27 -21.80 -1.53 -28.82
N VAL A 28 -20.90 -2.51 -28.97
CA VAL A 28 -20.00 -2.60 -30.14
C VAL A 28 -20.80 -2.77 -31.44
N SER A 29 -21.89 -3.54 -31.41
CA SER A 29 -22.70 -3.78 -32.60
C SER A 29 -23.75 -2.70 -32.89
N GLY A 30 -24.09 -1.87 -31.91
CA GLY A 30 -25.23 -0.96 -31.96
C GLY A 30 -26.58 -1.68 -32.10
N LYS A 31 -26.62 -3.00 -31.85
CA LYS A 31 -27.81 -3.85 -32.02
C LYS A 31 -28.16 -4.52 -30.71
N LYS A 32 -29.46 -4.57 -30.38
CA LYS A 32 -29.95 -5.33 -29.23
C LYS A 32 -29.95 -6.83 -29.54
N ASN A 33 -29.50 -7.65 -28.60
CA ASN A 33 -29.53 -9.11 -28.71
C ASN A 33 -30.98 -9.64 -28.73
N ARG A 34 -31.90 -8.98 -28.00
CA ARG A 34 -33.33 -9.33 -28.01
C ARG A 34 -33.95 -9.01 -29.38
N GLY A 35 -34.39 -10.04 -30.09
CA GLY A 35 -35.00 -9.91 -31.41
C GLY A 35 -34.01 -9.84 -32.57
N PHE A 36 -32.70 -9.93 -32.30
CA PHE A 36 -31.71 -10.07 -33.36
C PHE A 36 -31.71 -11.51 -33.89
N VAL A 37 -31.88 -11.64 -35.20
CA VAL A 37 -31.72 -12.89 -35.93
C VAL A 37 -30.95 -12.56 -37.21
N HIS A 38 -29.75 -13.11 -37.37
CA HIS A 38 -28.99 -12.89 -38.59
C HIS A 38 -29.67 -13.58 -39.78
N LYS A 39 -29.74 -12.88 -40.93
CA LYS A 39 -30.50 -13.33 -42.11
C LYS A 39 -30.00 -14.65 -42.71
N GLU A 40 -28.71 -14.96 -42.54
CA GLU A 40 -28.07 -16.09 -43.22
C GLU A 40 -27.95 -17.37 -42.37
N HIS A 41 -27.78 -17.23 -41.05
CA HIS A 41 -27.49 -18.38 -40.17
C HIS A 41 -28.40 -18.44 -38.93
N SER A 42 -29.44 -17.61 -38.86
CA SER A 42 -30.47 -17.60 -37.80
C SER A 42 -29.96 -17.53 -36.35
N HIS A 43 -28.69 -17.14 -36.12
CA HIS A 43 -28.18 -16.97 -34.77
C HIS A 43 -28.61 -15.63 -34.18
N ASN A 44 -28.71 -15.61 -32.85
CA ASN A 44 -28.77 -14.37 -32.07
C ASN A 44 -27.44 -13.59 -32.16
N LEU A 45 -27.39 -12.41 -31.56
CA LEU A 45 -26.23 -11.51 -31.69
C LEU A 45 -24.95 -12.16 -31.19
N LEU A 46 -25.04 -12.96 -30.13
CA LEU A 46 -23.90 -13.66 -29.53
C LEU A 46 -23.32 -14.71 -30.50
N GLY A 47 -24.18 -15.52 -31.13
CA GLY A 47 -23.76 -16.52 -32.10
C GLY A 47 -23.22 -15.91 -33.40
N HIS A 48 -23.72 -14.73 -33.80
CA HIS A 48 -23.16 -13.98 -34.93
C HIS A 48 -21.78 -13.40 -34.60
N ALA A 49 -21.63 -12.76 -33.44
CA ALA A 49 -20.36 -12.21 -32.97
C ALA A 49 -19.27 -13.28 -32.84
N TRP A 50 -19.61 -14.47 -32.32
CA TRP A 50 -18.67 -15.59 -32.21
C TRP A 50 -18.22 -16.08 -33.60
N GLY A 51 -19.14 -16.18 -34.57
CA GLY A 51 -18.81 -16.60 -35.94
C GLY A 51 -17.82 -15.65 -36.60
N LEU A 52 -18.09 -14.35 -36.56
CA LEU A 52 -17.19 -13.33 -37.08
C LEU A 52 -15.82 -13.37 -36.39
N HIS A 53 -15.78 -13.57 -35.07
CA HIS A 53 -14.52 -13.65 -34.34
C HIS A 53 -13.68 -14.89 -34.71
N LYS A 54 -14.31 -16.06 -34.86
CA LYS A 54 -13.62 -17.29 -35.28
C LYS A 54 -13.03 -17.18 -36.69
N GLU A 55 -13.70 -16.43 -37.58
CA GLU A 55 -13.24 -16.19 -38.95
C GLU A 55 -12.20 -15.06 -39.07
N GLY A 56 -11.81 -14.41 -37.96
CA GLY A 56 -10.91 -13.26 -37.98
C GLY A 56 -11.54 -11.97 -38.50
N ARG A 57 -12.87 -11.93 -38.58
CA ARG A 57 -13.69 -10.84 -39.15
C ARG A 57 -14.42 -10.03 -38.07
N SER A 58 -13.90 -9.96 -36.85
CA SER A 58 -14.53 -9.29 -35.70
C SER A 58 -14.95 -7.85 -35.97
N LEU A 59 -14.19 -7.11 -36.80
CA LEU A 59 -14.50 -5.71 -37.12
C LEU A 59 -15.80 -5.52 -37.90
N GLU A 60 -16.31 -6.55 -38.58
CA GLU A 60 -17.62 -6.48 -39.25
C GLU A 60 -18.80 -6.41 -38.27
N LEU A 61 -18.57 -6.72 -36.99
CA LEU A 61 -19.57 -6.55 -35.94
C LEU A 61 -19.79 -5.07 -35.60
N VAL A 62 -18.81 -4.21 -35.84
CA VAL A 62 -18.73 -2.84 -35.34
C VAL A 62 -19.78 -1.95 -36.03
N ALA A 63 -20.55 -1.21 -35.24
CA ALA A 63 -21.53 -0.26 -35.77
C ALA A 63 -20.84 0.87 -36.53
N ALA A 64 -21.43 1.30 -37.65
CA ALA A 64 -20.90 2.40 -38.48
C ALA A 64 -20.84 3.77 -37.77
N CYS A 65 -21.43 3.90 -36.57
CA CYS A 65 -21.37 5.11 -35.73
C CYS A 65 -20.23 5.10 -34.71
N ILE A 66 -19.45 4.01 -34.64
CA ILE A 66 -18.23 3.93 -33.84
C ILE A 66 -17.11 4.60 -34.66
N ASP A 67 -16.51 5.64 -34.08
CA ASP A 67 -15.53 6.53 -34.72
C ASP A 67 -14.34 5.75 -35.32
N GLU A 68 -13.90 6.13 -36.52
CA GLU A 68 -12.73 5.55 -37.21
C GLU A 68 -11.40 5.83 -36.47
N SER A 69 -11.43 6.68 -35.43
CA SER A 69 -10.29 6.98 -34.56
C SER A 69 -9.96 5.90 -33.52
N ILE A 70 -10.84 4.92 -33.28
CA ILE A 70 -10.62 3.87 -32.28
C ILE A 70 -9.69 2.80 -32.86
N CYS A 71 -8.64 2.46 -32.11
CA CYS A 71 -7.65 1.48 -32.53
C CYS A 71 -8.31 0.10 -32.76
N SER A 72 -8.10 -0.49 -33.95
CA SER A 72 -8.74 -1.76 -34.31
C SER A 72 -8.39 -2.90 -33.35
N SER A 73 -7.21 -2.88 -32.73
CA SER A 73 -6.80 -3.89 -31.75
C SER A 73 -7.61 -3.81 -30.45
N GLU A 74 -7.96 -2.61 -29.99
CA GLU A 74 -8.77 -2.40 -28.79
C GLU A 74 -10.19 -2.90 -29.00
N VAL A 75 -10.78 -2.61 -30.16
CA VAL A 75 -12.14 -3.09 -30.51
C VAL A 75 -12.18 -4.61 -30.62
N ILE A 76 -11.18 -5.21 -31.27
CA ILE A 76 -11.07 -6.67 -31.35
C ILE A 76 -10.93 -7.27 -29.94
N ARG A 77 -10.17 -6.63 -29.06
CA ARG A 77 -10.01 -7.06 -27.67
C ARG A 77 -11.31 -6.93 -26.87
N LEU A 78 -12.08 -5.86 -27.06
CA LEU A 78 -13.41 -5.69 -26.46
C LEU A 78 -14.37 -6.81 -26.87
N ILE A 79 -14.40 -7.15 -28.16
CA ILE A 79 -15.22 -8.24 -28.70
C ILE A 79 -14.77 -9.59 -28.11
N HIS A 80 -13.47 -9.85 -28.05
CA HIS A 80 -12.90 -11.07 -27.49
C HIS A 80 -13.30 -11.24 -26.01
N VAL A 81 -13.11 -10.21 -25.18
CA VAL A 81 -13.50 -10.26 -23.76
C VAL A 81 -15.02 -10.39 -23.62
N GLY A 82 -15.80 -9.69 -24.43
CA GLY A 82 -17.26 -9.86 -24.48
C GLY A 82 -17.68 -11.32 -24.73
N LEU A 83 -17.00 -12.00 -25.67
CA LEU A 83 -17.22 -13.42 -25.98
C LEU A 83 -16.80 -14.36 -24.83
N LEU A 84 -15.76 -14.03 -24.07
CA LEU A 84 -15.38 -14.78 -22.86
C LEU A 84 -16.40 -14.61 -21.72
N CYS A 85 -17.06 -13.45 -21.63
CA CYS A 85 -18.10 -13.20 -20.63
C CYS A 85 -19.40 -13.97 -20.93
N VAL A 86 -19.74 -14.19 -22.21
CA VAL A 86 -21.00 -14.86 -22.62
C VAL A 86 -20.87 -16.37 -22.83
N GLN A 87 -19.88 -17.01 -22.20
CA GLN A 87 -19.72 -18.47 -22.28
C GLN A 87 -20.95 -19.20 -21.69
N PRO A 88 -21.42 -20.32 -22.28
CA PRO A 88 -22.61 -21.01 -21.80
C PRO A 88 -22.47 -21.49 -20.35
N ARG A 89 -21.32 -22.08 -20.03
CA ARG A 89 -21.01 -22.61 -18.71
C ARG A 89 -20.50 -21.51 -17.77
N PRO A 90 -21.07 -21.34 -16.56
CA PRO A 90 -20.60 -20.35 -15.59
C PRO A 90 -19.11 -20.47 -15.23
N GLU A 91 -18.58 -21.70 -15.22
CA GLU A 91 -17.18 -21.98 -14.89
C GLU A 91 -16.21 -21.46 -15.95
N ASP A 92 -16.65 -21.40 -17.21
CA ASP A 92 -15.84 -20.94 -18.34
C ASP A 92 -15.81 -19.40 -18.46
N ARG A 93 -16.67 -18.70 -17.71
CA ARG A 93 -16.68 -17.24 -17.68
C ARG A 93 -15.58 -16.73 -16.75
N PRO A 94 -14.88 -15.63 -17.08
CA PRO A 94 -13.93 -15.00 -16.17
C PRO A 94 -14.61 -14.47 -14.90
N THR A 95 -13.81 -14.02 -13.93
CA THR A 95 -14.32 -13.16 -12.85
C THR A 95 -14.39 -11.73 -13.35
N MET A 96 -15.25 -10.88 -12.76
CA MET A 96 -15.31 -9.46 -13.14
C MET A 96 -13.96 -8.75 -12.94
N TYR A 97 -13.20 -9.17 -11.91
CA TYR A 97 -11.82 -8.73 -11.71
C TYR A 97 -10.91 -9.09 -12.89
N SER A 98 -10.97 -10.33 -13.37
CA SER A 98 -10.23 -10.77 -14.56
C SER A 98 -10.63 -9.99 -15.82
N VAL A 99 -11.92 -9.67 -15.99
CA VAL A 99 -12.42 -8.88 -17.13
C VAL A 99 -11.79 -7.48 -17.16
N ILE A 100 -11.69 -6.81 -16.01
CA ILE A 100 -11.04 -5.48 -15.90
C ILE A 100 -9.56 -5.57 -16.27
N LEU A 101 -8.84 -6.58 -15.75
CA LEU A 101 -7.45 -6.81 -16.12
C LEU A 101 -7.27 -7.12 -17.61
N MET A 102 -8.19 -7.88 -18.20
CA MET A 102 -8.14 -8.20 -19.63
C MET A 102 -8.26 -6.95 -20.49
N PHE A 103 -9.02 -5.93 -20.10
CA PHE A 103 -9.09 -4.67 -20.86
C PHE A 103 -7.83 -3.81 -20.75
N GLY A 104 -7.18 -3.77 -19.58
CA GLY A 104 -6.03 -2.90 -19.30
C GLY A 104 -4.64 -3.53 -19.52
N SER A 105 -4.55 -4.77 -19.99
CA SER A 105 -3.29 -5.49 -20.20
C SER A 105 -3.10 -5.91 -21.65
N ASP A 106 -1.85 -6.11 -22.08
CA ASP A 106 -1.50 -6.68 -23.39
C ASP A 106 -1.44 -8.22 -23.39
N CYS A 107 -1.96 -8.86 -22.33
CA CYS A 107 -1.88 -10.31 -22.19
C CYS A 107 -2.65 -11.07 -23.29
N VAL A 108 -2.11 -12.21 -23.71
CA VAL A 108 -2.77 -13.14 -24.65
C VAL A 108 -4.00 -13.75 -23.99
N LEU A 109 -5.17 -13.57 -24.60
CA LEU A 109 -6.44 -14.06 -24.08
C LEU A 109 -6.73 -15.50 -24.55
N PRO A 110 -7.35 -16.34 -23.70
CA PRO A 110 -7.78 -17.67 -24.12
C PRO A 110 -8.88 -17.58 -25.20
N PRO A 111 -8.98 -18.55 -26.12
CA PRO A 111 -10.02 -18.54 -27.14
C PRO A 111 -11.41 -18.82 -26.52
N PRO A 112 -12.47 -18.08 -26.91
CA PRO A 112 -13.83 -18.33 -26.43
C PRO A 112 -14.40 -19.63 -27.03
N LYS A 113 -15.05 -20.46 -26.20
CA LYS A 113 -15.70 -21.70 -26.66
C LYS A 113 -17.02 -21.37 -27.37
N PHE A 114 -17.47 -22.26 -28.25
CA PHE A 114 -18.72 -22.10 -28.99
C PHE A 114 -19.93 -22.06 -28.04
N PRO A 115 -20.92 -21.19 -28.27
CA PRO A 115 -22.21 -21.30 -27.60
C PRO A 115 -22.97 -22.51 -28.18
N ASP A 116 -22.84 -23.69 -27.56
CA ASP A 116 -23.58 -24.87 -27.99
C ASP A 116 -25.09 -24.58 -28.08
N HIS A 117 -25.70 -25.12 -29.14
CA HIS A 117 -27.08 -25.00 -29.58
C HIS A 117 -28.12 -24.68 -28.47
N CYS A 118 -28.91 -23.62 -28.69
CA CYS A 118 -30.22 -23.46 -28.05
C CYS A 118 -31.04 -24.76 -28.19
N TYR A 119 -31.50 -25.30 -27.07
CA TYR A 119 -32.55 -26.32 -26.99
C TYR A 119 -33.68 -26.01 -27.98
N LYS A 120 -33.83 -26.85 -29.01
CA LYS A 120 -35.06 -26.91 -29.81
C LYS A 120 -35.94 -28.01 -29.23
N ASN A 121 -37.06 -27.58 -28.63
CA ASN A 121 -38.31 -28.25 -28.29
C ASN A 121 -38.35 -29.78 -28.10
N THR A 122 -38.81 -30.18 -26.92
CA THR A 122 -39.79 -31.26 -26.77
C THR A 122 -40.89 -30.85 -25.79
N THR A 123 -42.06 -30.55 -26.37
CA THR A 123 -43.43 -30.90 -25.94
C THR A 123 -43.89 -30.72 -24.48
N THR A 124 -44.92 -29.86 -24.36
CA THR A 124 -46.10 -29.94 -23.47
C THR A 124 -45.87 -30.25 -21.99
N ASP A 125 -46.00 -29.21 -21.14
CA ASP A 125 -47.09 -29.13 -20.16
C ASP A 125 -47.12 -27.76 -19.48
N THR A 126 -48.29 -27.14 -19.44
CA THR A 126 -48.60 -25.95 -18.63
C THR A 126 -48.50 -26.27 -17.13
N PRO A 127 -47.95 -25.36 -16.32
CA PRO A 127 -48.80 -24.77 -15.28
C PRO A 127 -48.61 -23.26 -15.08
N THR A 128 -49.76 -22.58 -15.03
CA THR A 128 -50.11 -21.36 -14.27
C THR A 128 -48.99 -20.46 -13.73
N TYR A 129 -48.86 -19.27 -14.34
CA TYR A 129 -48.19 -18.11 -13.77
C TYR A 129 -49.08 -17.42 -12.72
N SER A 130 -48.52 -17.12 -11.54
CA SER A 130 -49.07 -16.10 -10.65
C SER A 130 -48.67 -14.72 -11.17
N ASN A 131 -49.66 -13.96 -11.60
CA ASN A 131 -49.51 -12.55 -11.97
C ASN A 131 -49.12 -11.73 -10.74
N ASN A 132 -47.93 -11.13 -10.78
CA ASN A 132 -47.67 -9.88 -10.08
C ASN A 132 -47.28 -8.84 -11.14
N GLU A 133 -48.23 -7.97 -11.44
CA GLU A 133 -48.05 -6.80 -12.30
C GLU A 133 -47.08 -5.81 -11.64
N LEU A 134 -46.08 -5.38 -12.39
CA LEU A 134 -45.33 -4.15 -12.13
C LEU A 134 -45.60 -3.21 -13.30
N THR A 135 -46.40 -2.18 -13.03
CA THR A 135 -46.77 -1.12 -13.95
C THR A 135 -45.56 -0.21 -14.20
N LEU A 136 -45.02 -0.24 -15.43
CA LEU A 136 -44.14 0.81 -15.94
C LEU A 136 -44.86 1.54 -17.07
N THR A 137 -45.09 2.83 -16.82
CA THR A 137 -45.83 3.76 -17.68
C THR A 137 -45.21 3.83 -19.08
N MET A 138 -45.98 3.41 -20.09
CA MET A 138 -45.63 3.52 -21.51
C MET A 138 -45.73 4.98 -21.96
N LEU A 139 -44.61 5.60 -22.34
CA LEU A 139 -44.61 6.77 -23.22
C LEU A 139 -44.85 6.29 -24.66
N ASN A 140 -46.10 6.39 -25.10
CA ASN A 140 -46.49 6.17 -26.50
C ASN A 140 -45.90 7.27 -27.40
N TYR A 141 -45.04 6.88 -28.35
CA TYR A 141 -44.84 7.66 -29.57
C TYR A 141 -45.41 6.87 -30.75
N ARG A 142 -46.50 7.39 -31.33
CA ARG A 142 -47.08 6.88 -32.57
C ARG A 142 -46.16 7.27 -33.73
N LEU A 143 -45.64 6.29 -34.45
CA LEU A 143 -45.09 6.49 -35.79
C LEU A 143 -46.22 6.31 -36.81
N LEU A 144 -46.52 7.37 -37.56
CA LEU A 144 -47.09 7.26 -38.91
C LEU A 144 -45.98 7.51 -39.93
N PRO A 145 -46.01 6.86 -41.11
CA PRO A 145 -44.87 6.83 -42.02
C PRO A 145 -44.88 8.05 -42.94
N TYR A 146 -43.74 8.75 -43.09
CA TYR A 146 -43.57 9.69 -44.20
C TYR A 146 -42.12 9.77 -44.69
N SER A 147 -42.04 9.86 -46.02
CA SER A 147 -40.88 9.71 -46.92
C SER A 147 -39.64 10.54 -46.56
N SER A 148 -38.50 9.87 -46.57
CA SER A 148 -37.15 10.37 -46.29
C SER A 148 -36.45 10.86 -47.57
N SER A 149 -35.97 12.11 -47.57
CA SER A 149 -34.76 12.46 -48.36
C SER A 149 -34.14 13.82 -47.98
N LYS A 150 -34.92 14.85 -47.59
CA LYS A 150 -34.38 16.22 -47.43
C LYS A 150 -34.22 16.76 -46.00
N MET A 151 -34.76 16.09 -44.98
CA MET A 151 -34.66 16.55 -43.58
C MET A 151 -33.41 16.02 -42.86
N ILE A 152 -32.89 14.86 -43.29
CA ILE A 152 -31.75 14.18 -42.66
C ILE A 152 -30.44 14.96 -42.88
N THR A 153 -30.26 15.57 -44.06
CA THR A 153 -29.05 16.36 -44.37
C THR A 153 -28.96 17.66 -43.59
N THR A 154 -30.09 18.28 -43.22
CA THR A 154 -30.12 19.51 -42.42
C THR A 154 -29.95 19.22 -40.93
N LEU A 155 -30.51 18.12 -40.43
CA LEU A 155 -30.34 17.66 -39.04
C LEU A 155 -28.91 17.18 -38.76
N MET A 156 -28.23 16.53 -39.72
CA MET A 156 -26.84 16.11 -39.54
C MET A 156 -25.86 17.29 -39.49
N LYS A 157 -26.08 18.38 -40.23
CA LYS A 157 -25.19 19.56 -40.16
C LYS A 157 -25.28 20.29 -38.81
N GLN A 158 -26.48 20.40 -38.24
CA GLN A 158 -26.67 21.00 -36.91
C GLN A 158 -26.16 20.08 -35.78
N GLY A 159 -26.33 18.76 -35.94
CA GLY A 159 -25.84 17.74 -35.01
C GLY A 159 -24.32 17.63 -34.98
N VAL A 160 -23.65 17.74 -36.14
CA VAL A 160 -22.18 17.72 -36.22
C VAL A 160 -21.59 18.98 -35.59
N ALA A 161 -22.14 20.18 -35.82
CA ALA A 161 -21.67 21.40 -35.16
C ALA A 161 -21.85 21.35 -33.63
N ASN A 162 -22.97 20.82 -33.15
CA ASN A 162 -23.23 20.63 -31.72
C ASN A 162 -22.38 19.50 -31.10
N PHE A 163 -22.06 18.46 -31.86
CA PHE A 163 -21.16 17.38 -31.45
C PHE A 163 -19.71 17.86 -31.37
N TRP A 164 -19.23 18.66 -32.34
CA TRP A 164 -17.91 19.28 -32.27
C TRP A 164 -17.82 20.29 -31.14
N PHE A 165 -18.86 21.08 -30.89
CA PHE A 165 -18.91 21.98 -29.73
C PHE A 165 -18.92 21.19 -28.42
N PHE A 166 -19.71 20.10 -28.34
CA PHE A 166 -19.74 19.21 -27.18
C PHE A 166 -18.41 18.48 -26.99
N MET A 167 -17.72 18.04 -28.05
CA MET A 167 -16.40 17.40 -27.98
C MET A 167 -15.28 18.39 -27.67
N VAL A 168 -15.38 19.65 -28.09
CA VAL A 168 -14.45 20.72 -27.67
C VAL A 168 -14.67 21.07 -26.20
N VAL A 169 -15.92 21.15 -25.76
CA VAL A 169 -16.26 21.32 -24.33
C VAL A 169 -15.84 20.09 -23.52
N LEU A 170 -16.05 18.87 -24.04
CA LEU A 170 -15.62 17.62 -23.41
C LEU A 170 -14.09 17.52 -23.36
N CYS A 171 -13.38 17.86 -24.44
CA CYS A 171 -11.90 17.94 -24.46
C CYS A 171 -11.37 19.07 -23.55
N ALA A 172 -12.08 20.18 -23.43
CA ALA A 172 -11.76 21.24 -22.46
C ALA A 172 -12.07 20.82 -21.01
N LEU A 173 -12.99 19.88 -20.80
CA LEU A 173 -13.25 19.22 -19.52
C LEU A 173 -12.31 18.01 -19.27
N ILE A 174 -11.76 17.42 -20.34
CA ILE A 174 -10.74 16.35 -20.36
C ILE A 174 -9.33 16.96 -20.54
N THR A 175 -9.11 18.23 -20.20
CA THR A 175 -7.81 18.58 -19.65
C THR A 175 -7.74 17.94 -18.27
N CYS A 176 -7.48 16.62 -18.24
CA CYS A 176 -6.97 15.97 -17.04
C CYS A 176 -5.66 16.69 -16.73
N THR A 177 -5.73 17.70 -15.86
CA THR A 177 -4.59 18.07 -15.03
C THR A 177 -4.35 16.89 -14.09
N THR A 178 -3.84 15.77 -14.62
CA THR A 178 -3.15 14.81 -13.77
C THR A 178 -2.01 15.62 -13.17
N ALA A 179 -2.10 15.90 -11.87
CA ALA A 179 -1.01 16.62 -11.22
C ALA A 179 0.26 15.82 -11.50
N ALA A 180 1.30 16.48 -12.00
CA ALA A 180 2.55 15.82 -12.31
C ALA A 180 3.06 15.12 -11.05
N ASP A 181 3.69 13.97 -11.19
CA ASP A 181 4.42 13.30 -10.10
C ASP A 181 5.80 13.94 -9.86
N THR A 182 6.17 14.92 -10.69
CA THR A 182 7.51 15.53 -10.71
C THR A 182 7.51 17.05 -10.56
N ILE A 183 8.56 17.57 -9.93
CA ILE A 183 8.97 18.98 -9.92
C ILE A 183 10.30 19.08 -10.69
N ARG A 184 10.32 19.82 -11.80
CA ARG A 184 11.55 20.11 -12.53
C ARG A 184 12.28 21.30 -11.93
N ALA A 185 13.56 21.44 -12.25
CA ALA A 185 14.31 22.63 -11.86
C ALA A 185 13.60 23.93 -12.30
N ASN A 186 13.58 24.93 -11.42
CA ASN A 186 12.86 26.21 -11.57
C ASN A 186 11.32 26.10 -11.61
N GLN A 187 10.75 24.90 -11.49
CA GLN A 187 9.34 24.77 -11.17
C GLN A 187 9.13 24.96 -9.68
N THR A 188 7.99 25.56 -9.38
CA THR A 188 7.59 25.96 -8.05
C THR A 188 6.22 25.37 -7.77
N ILE A 189 6.03 24.86 -6.56
CA ILE A 189 4.73 24.53 -5.97
C ILE A 189 4.41 25.58 -4.91
N ARG A 190 3.22 26.16 -5.00
CA ARG A 190 2.63 27.06 -3.99
C ARG A 190 1.44 26.39 -3.29
N ASN A 191 0.92 27.06 -2.28
CA ASN A 191 -0.28 26.59 -1.59
C ASN A 191 -1.47 26.42 -2.57
N GLY A 192 -2.14 25.26 -2.51
CA GLY A 192 -3.21 24.86 -3.41
C GLY A 192 -2.74 24.02 -4.61
N GLU A 193 -1.44 24.02 -4.89
CA GLU A 193 -0.83 23.14 -5.89
C GLU A 193 -0.24 21.90 -5.20
N THR A 194 -0.35 20.75 -5.86
CA THR A 194 0.17 19.47 -5.36
C THR A 194 0.84 18.69 -6.48
N ILE A 195 1.67 17.73 -6.10
CA ILE A 195 2.11 16.63 -6.98
C ILE A 195 1.53 15.33 -6.46
N ILE A 196 1.18 14.42 -7.36
CA ILE A 196 0.49 13.17 -7.04
C ILE A 196 1.32 12.01 -7.57
N SER A 197 1.50 10.95 -6.79
CA SER A 197 2.20 9.74 -7.23
C SER A 197 1.46 9.09 -8.42
N ALA A 198 2.16 8.33 -9.27
CA ALA A 198 1.60 7.85 -10.55
C ALA A 198 0.32 7.00 -10.41
N GLU A 199 0.25 6.13 -9.40
CA GLU A 199 -0.95 5.35 -9.04
C GLU A 199 -1.93 6.09 -8.10
N GLN A 200 -1.68 7.37 -7.83
CA GLN A 200 -2.52 8.24 -6.98
C GLN A 200 -2.67 7.70 -5.55
N ASN A 201 -1.65 7.05 -5.03
CA ASN A 201 -1.61 6.55 -3.65
C ASN A 201 -1.20 7.67 -2.67
N PHE A 202 -0.26 8.51 -3.09
CA PHE A 202 0.31 9.58 -2.26
C PHE A 202 0.21 10.94 -2.95
N GLU A 203 0.15 11.98 -2.13
CA GLU A 203 0.09 13.36 -2.57
C GLU A 203 1.03 14.20 -1.70
N LEU A 204 1.79 15.10 -2.34
CA LEU A 204 2.64 16.07 -1.68
C LEU A 204 2.12 17.48 -1.93
N GLY A 205 2.11 18.29 -0.87
CA GLY A 205 1.78 19.70 -0.96
C GLY A 205 1.80 20.42 0.39
N PHE A 206 1.21 21.61 0.40
CA PHE A 206 1.07 22.43 1.59
C PHE A 206 -0.14 22.01 2.41
N PHE A 207 0.03 21.92 3.72
CA PHE A 207 -1.07 21.65 4.64
C PHE A 207 -0.90 22.40 5.97
N ASN A 208 -2.00 22.48 6.70
CA ASN A 208 -2.08 23.09 8.02
C ASN A 208 -2.82 22.12 8.95
N PRO A 209 -2.22 21.69 10.07
CA PRO A 209 -2.91 20.87 11.07
C PRO A 209 -4.12 21.59 11.66
N LYS A 210 -5.12 20.83 12.12
CA LYS A 210 -6.32 21.40 12.74
C LYS A 210 -5.95 22.29 13.91
N ASN A 211 -6.61 23.45 14.00
CA ASN A 211 -6.40 24.46 15.05
C ASN A 211 -4.96 25.01 15.13
N SER A 212 -4.19 24.91 14.06
CA SER A 212 -2.84 25.50 13.97
C SER A 212 -2.86 26.70 13.03
N THR A 213 -2.01 27.70 13.26
CA THR A 213 -1.71 28.75 12.27
C THR A 213 -0.46 28.42 11.44
N ASN A 214 0.24 27.34 11.79
CA ASN A 214 1.50 26.93 11.18
C ASN A 214 1.27 26.10 9.92
N TRP A 215 2.03 26.41 8.87
CA TRP A 215 1.97 25.75 7.58
C TRP A 215 3.19 24.89 7.33
N TYR A 216 2.95 23.76 6.68
CA TYR A 216 3.97 22.75 6.42
C TYR A 216 3.85 22.20 5.01
N VAL A 217 4.96 21.68 4.50
CA VAL A 217 4.98 20.80 3.33
C VAL A 217 5.01 19.37 3.83
N GLY A 218 4.10 18.53 3.34
CA GLY A 218 4.03 17.13 3.74
C GLY A 218 3.54 16.22 2.64
N ILE A 219 3.62 14.92 2.93
CA ILE A 219 3.12 13.82 2.10
C ILE A 219 2.00 13.13 2.87
N TRP A 220 0.88 12.89 2.23
CA TRP A 220 -0.26 12.17 2.81
C TRP A 220 -0.81 11.11 1.86
N TYR A 221 -1.58 10.18 2.42
CA TYR A 221 -2.33 9.19 1.64
C TYR A 221 -3.48 9.89 0.91
N LYS A 222 -3.44 9.92 -0.42
CA LYS A 222 -4.44 10.65 -1.23
C LYS A 222 -5.83 10.05 -1.12
N ARG A 223 -5.92 8.71 -1.09
CA ARG A 223 -7.19 7.97 -1.03
C ARG A 223 -7.88 8.09 0.33
N ILE A 224 -7.19 8.57 1.37
CA ILE A 224 -7.69 8.69 2.73
C ILE A 224 -8.21 10.11 2.97
N SER A 225 -9.53 10.27 2.98
CA SER A 225 -10.21 11.57 3.14
C SER A 225 -9.87 12.32 4.43
N THR A 226 -9.44 11.62 5.48
CA THR A 226 -9.03 12.25 6.75
C THR A 226 -7.70 13.00 6.66
N GLY A 227 -6.97 12.90 5.54
CA GLY A 227 -5.70 13.60 5.33
C GLY A 227 -4.58 13.04 6.21
N THR A 228 -4.39 11.71 6.20
CA THR A 228 -3.35 11.05 7.01
C THR A 228 -1.96 11.40 6.46
N VAL A 229 -1.25 12.29 7.16
CA VAL A 229 0.12 12.70 6.83
C VAL A 229 1.10 11.63 7.27
N MET A 230 2.07 11.30 6.41
CA MET A 230 3.14 10.33 6.67
C MET A 230 4.53 10.97 6.80
N TRP A 231 4.74 12.15 6.21
CA TRP A 231 6.03 12.82 6.20
C TRP A 231 5.85 14.35 6.13
N VAL A 232 6.75 15.09 6.78
CA VAL A 232 6.71 16.55 6.88
C VAL A 232 8.12 17.12 6.73
N ALA A 233 8.34 18.01 5.75
CA ALA A 233 9.65 18.58 5.47
C ALA A 233 10.12 19.52 6.59
N ASN A 234 9.35 20.59 6.82
CA ASN A 234 9.71 21.69 7.69
C ASN A 234 9.11 21.56 9.09
N ARG A 235 9.11 20.34 9.66
CA ARG A 235 8.40 20.03 10.90
C ARG A 235 8.83 20.87 12.12
N ASN A 236 10.10 21.27 12.17
CA ASN A 236 10.67 22.08 13.25
C ASN A 236 10.76 23.58 12.92
N ALA A 237 10.47 23.95 11.66
CA ALA A 237 10.52 25.33 11.16
C ALA A 237 9.25 25.62 10.36
N PRO A 238 8.09 25.76 11.02
CA PRO A 238 6.83 26.03 10.34
C PRO A 238 6.85 27.36 9.58
N LEU A 239 6.07 27.42 8.50
CA LEU A 239 5.70 28.68 7.88
C LEU A 239 4.60 29.35 8.72
N SER A 240 4.70 30.67 8.92
CA SER A 240 3.70 31.44 9.69
C SER A 240 2.43 31.78 8.92
N ASN A 241 2.42 31.56 7.60
CA ASN A 241 1.30 31.82 6.70
C ASN A 241 1.33 30.84 5.51
N ASN A 242 0.33 30.95 4.63
CA ASN A 242 0.16 30.09 3.46
C ASN A 242 0.96 30.54 2.22
N SER A 243 1.82 31.55 2.33
CA SER A 243 2.58 32.13 1.21
C SER A 243 3.94 31.46 1.01
N GLY A 244 4.03 30.16 1.29
CA GLY A 244 5.23 29.36 1.10
C GLY A 244 5.45 28.96 -0.35
N GLU A 245 6.70 28.72 -0.70
CA GLU A 245 7.12 28.31 -2.03
C GLU A 245 8.09 27.13 -1.94
N LEU A 246 7.72 25.97 -2.50
CA LEU A 246 8.60 24.81 -2.64
C LEU A 246 9.13 24.75 -4.07
N SER A 247 10.44 24.74 -4.25
CA SER A 247 11.05 24.67 -5.58
C SER A 247 12.29 23.78 -5.61
N LEU A 248 12.63 23.29 -6.80
CA LEU A 248 13.85 22.52 -7.04
C LEU A 248 14.90 23.41 -7.73
N THR A 249 16.11 23.45 -7.17
CA THR A 249 17.23 24.19 -7.77
C THR A 249 17.90 23.40 -8.90
N LEU A 250 18.72 24.09 -9.70
CA LEU A 250 19.56 23.46 -10.73
C LEU A 250 20.66 22.55 -10.13
N GLN A 251 20.93 22.68 -8.83
CA GLN A 251 21.84 21.80 -8.08
C GLN A 251 21.14 20.56 -7.51
N GLY A 252 19.83 20.39 -7.74
CA GLY A 252 19.07 19.26 -7.20
C GLY A 252 18.75 19.39 -5.71
N ILE A 253 18.55 20.61 -5.21
CA ILE A 253 18.17 20.87 -3.82
C ILE A 253 16.71 21.32 -3.78
N LEU A 254 15.88 20.64 -3.00
CA LEU A 254 14.53 21.09 -2.70
C LEU A 254 14.61 22.20 -1.64
N LEU A 255 14.03 23.36 -1.95
CA LEU A 255 14.03 24.53 -1.07
C LEU A 255 12.60 24.96 -0.77
N LEU A 256 12.33 25.15 0.52
CA LEU A 256 11.13 25.82 1.00
C LEU A 256 11.48 27.26 1.37
N ARG A 257 10.81 28.22 0.73
CA ARG A 257 10.96 29.65 1.02
C ARG A 257 9.66 30.25 1.56
N ASN A 258 9.78 31.29 2.38
CA ASN A 258 8.66 32.14 2.75
C ASN A 258 8.45 33.27 1.73
N ASN A 259 7.41 34.09 1.95
CA ASN A 259 7.10 35.25 1.11
C ASN A 259 8.21 36.32 1.03
N ALA A 260 9.07 36.40 2.05
CA ALA A 260 10.22 37.32 2.07
C ALA A 260 11.43 36.76 1.32
N GLY A 261 11.35 35.53 0.79
CA GLY A 261 12.43 34.85 0.08
C GLY A 261 13.43 34.12 0.99
N ASN A 262 13.21 34.13 2.31
CA ASN A 262 14.06 33.43 3.28
C ASN A 262 13.86 31.92 3.14
N ILE A 263 14.97 31.17 3.19
CA ILE A 263 14.95 29.70 3.19
C ILE A 263 14.53 29.22 4.57
N ILE A 264 13.48 28.42 4.62
CA ILE A 264 12.90 27.84 5.83
C ILE A 264 13.34 26.38 6.01
N TRP A 265 13.49 25.66 4.90
CA TRP A 265 13.95 24.28 4.88
C TRP A 265 14.66 23.98 3.56
N SER A 266 15.65 23.09 3.61
CA SER A 266 16.39 22.57 2.45
C SER A 266 16.59 21.06 2.59
N SER A 267 16.55 20.34 1.47
CA SER A 267 16.83 18.89 1.47
C SER A 267 18.28 18.54 1.78
N ASN A 268 19.20 19.46 1.49
CA ASN A 268 20.60 19.33 1.82
C ASN A 268 21.14 20.66 2.34
N ASP A 269 21.98 20.60 3.36
CA ASP A 269 22.62 21.76 3.98
C ASP A 269 23.86 22.20 3.18
N ASP A 270 24.41 21.31 2.33
CA ASP A 270 25.65 21.57 1.62
C ASP A 270 25.41 22.28 0.28
N ALA A 271 25.72 23.57 0.24
CA ALA A 271 25.54 24.43 -0.93
C ALA A 271 26.56 24.16 -2.06
N TYR A 272 27.57 23.31 -1.83
CA TYR A 272 28.69 23.07 -2.75
C TYR A 272 28.57 21.77 -3.57
N LEU A 273 27.36 21.25 -3.74
CA LEU A 273 27.15 20.13 -4.66
C LEU A 273 27.39 20.55 -6.11
N PRO A 274 28.10 19.73 -6.91
CA PRO A 274 28.25 19.98 -8.34
C PRO A 274 26.88 20.03 -9.02
N SER A 275 26.73 20.89 -10.03
CA SER A 275 25.47 21.02 -10.77
C SER A 275 25.04 19.67 -11.35
N VAL A 276 23.80 19.29 -11.06
CA VAL A 276 23.18 18.04 -11.49
C VAL A 276 22.60 18.23 -12.89
N ARG A 277 22.73 17.25 -13.78
CA ARG A 277 22.21 17.39 -15.14
C ARG A 277 20.69 17.19 -15.14
N LYS A 278 19.94 18.28 -15.33
CA LYS A 278 18.46 18.29 -15.36
C LYS A 278 17.86 17.55 -14.14
N PRO A 279 18.02 18.11 -12.93
CA PRO A 279 17.47 17.47 -11.76
C PRO A 279 15.94 17.51 -11.78
N VAL A 280 15.35 16.44 -11.28
CA VAL A 280 13.91 16.27 -11.10
C VAL A 280 13.66 15.70 -9.71
N ALA A 281 12.72 16.30 -8.99
CA ALA A 281 12.16 15.71 -7.78
C ALA A 281 10.91 14.94 -8.16
N GLN A 282 10.77 13.70 -7.72
CA GLN A 282 9.67 12.80 -8.08
C GLN A 282 9.06 12.18 -6.83
N LEU A 283 7.72 12.18 -6.74
CA LEU A 283 6.97 11.45 -5.73
C LEU A 283 6.62 10.05 -6.25
N LEU A 284 7.21 9.02 -5.64
CA LEU A 284 6.97 7.63 -5.99
C LEU A 284 5.67 7.09 -5.34
N ASP A 285 5.14 6.00 -5.87
CA ASP A 285 3.97 5.31 -5.30
C ASP A 285 4.24 4.57 -4.00
N THR A 286 5.49 4.54 -3.54
CA THR A 286 5.85 4.15 -2.18
C THR A 286 5.64 5.27 -1.17
N GLY A 287 5.42 6.50 -1.63
CA GLY A 287 5.40 7.72 -0.82
C GLY A 287 6.79 8.35 -0.62
N ASN A 288 7.85 7.76 -1.20
CA ASN A 288 9.18 8.35 -1.19
C ASN A 288 9.27 9.50 -2.20
N VAL A 289 9.77 10.66 -1.76
CA VAL A 289 10.13 11.76 -2.66
C VAL A 289 11.62 11.69 -2.88
N ILE A 290 12.01 11.51 -4.12
CA ILE A 290 13.41 11.40 -4.51
C ILE A 290 13.84 12.58 -5.37
N VAL A 291 15.10 12.97 -5.30
CA VAL A 291 15.73 13.87 -6.26
C VAL A 291 16.74 13.06 -7.06
N ARG A 292 16.63 13.12 -8.38
CA ARG A 292 17.49 12.38 -9.31
C ARG A 292 17.72 13.17 -10.59
N GLU A 293 18.66 12.72 -11.41
CA GLU A 293 18.73 13.16 -12.81
C GLU A 293 17.53 12.62 -13.59
N GLU A 294 16.99 13.41 -14.53
CA GLU A 294 15.80 13.05 -15.34
C GLU A 294 15.96 11.67 -16.03
N ASN A 295 17.18 11.34 -16.47
CA ASN A 295 17.53 10.06 -17.08
C ASN A 295 18.34 9.13 -16.15
N GLY A 296 18.48 9.48 -14.88
CA GLY A 296 19.22 8.69 -13.89
C GLY A 296 18.39 7.52 -13.35
N ASN A 297 19.07 6.55 -12.73
CA ASN A 297 18.41 5.43 -12.07
C ASN A 297 17.62 5.92 -10.84
N PRO A 298 16.30 5.66 -10.73
CA PRO A 298 15.52 6.01 -9.54
C PRO A 298 15.98 5.31 -8.25
N GLU A 299 16.68 4.19 -8.35
CA GLU A 299 17.17 3.42 -7.19
C GLU A 299 18.43 4.03 -6.55
N ASP A 300 19.10 4.98 -7.22
CA ASP A 300 20.27 5.69 -6.72
C ASP A 300 20.05 7.21 -6.75
N PRO A 301 19.13 7.72 -5.91
CA PRO A 301 18.79 9.13 -5.89
C PRO A 301 19.85 9.96 -5.16
N ILE A 302 19.95 11.23 -5.55
CA ILE A 302 20.83 12.24 -4.93
C ILE A 302 20.34 12.55 -3.51
N TRP A 303 19.01 12.53 -3.34
CA TRP A 303 18.36 12.74 -2.05
C TRP A 303 17.03 11.98 -2.03
N GLN A 304 16.61 11.50 -0.87
CA GLN A 304 15.29 10.89 -0.70
C GLN A 304 14.68 11.19 0.67
N SER A 305 13.35 11.32 0.73
CA SER A 305 12.63 11.58 1.98
C SER A 305 12.70 10.40 2.96
N PHE A 306 12.85 9.17 2.46
CA PHE A 306 12.96 7.96 3.28
C PHE A 306 14.22 7.89 4.15
N ASP A 307 15.26 8.68 3.84
CA ASP A 307 16.44 8.84 4.71
C ASP A 307 16.17 9.72 5.93
N PHE A 308 15.07 10.48 5.90
CA PHE A 308 14.64 11.41 6.95
C PHE A 308 13.24 11.02 7.43
N PRO A 309 13.08 9.86 8.07
CA PRO A 309 11.80 9.43 8.63
C PRO A 309 11.30 10.35 9.74
N MET A 310 9.98 10.36 9.96
CA MET A 310 9.33 11.16 11.01
C MET A 310 8.69 10.25 12.07
N ASP A 311 7.39 10.32 12.30
CA ASP A 311 6.67 9.45 13.24
C ASP A 311 6.16 8.16 12.60
N THR A 312 6.12 8.10 11.27
CA THR A 312 5.51 7.01 10.51
C THR A 312 6.56 6.20 9.74
N PHE A 313 6.48 4.87 9.87
CA PHE A 313 7.25 3.88 9.12
C PHE A 313 6.32 3.11 8.17
N VAL A 314 6.61 3.19 6.87
CA VAL A 314 5.80 2.58 5.81
C VAL A 314 6.61 1.50 5.07
N PRO A 315 5.96 0.63 4.27
CA PRO A 315 6.67 -0.39 3.49
C PRO A 315 7.78 0.21 2.61
N GLY A 316 8.91 -0.50 2.50
CA GLY A 316 10.08 -0.07 1.73
C GLY A 316 10.98 0.97 2.41
N MET A 317 10.58 1.54 3.56
CA MET A 317 11.48 2.38 4.36
C MET A 317 12.52 1.52 5.09
N LYS A 318 13.70 2.11 5.34
CA LYS A 318 14.77 1.49 6.13
C LYS A 318 14.80 2.06 7.55
N PHE A 319 14.68 1.21 8.56
CA PHE A 319 14.91 1.57 9.97
C PHE A 319 16.30 1.09 10.40
N GLY A 320 17.24 1.99 10.61
CA GLY A 320 18.61 1.58 10.94
C GLY A 320 19.65 2.63 10.64
N LYS A 321 20.83 2.19 10.21
CA LYS A 321 21.98 3.06 9.96
C LYS A 321 22.68 2.67 8.67
N ASP A 322 22.97 3.68 7.86
CA ASP A 322 23.97 3.60 6.81
C ASP A 322 25.36 3.77 7.43
N LEU A 323 26.22 2.77 7.26
CA LEU A 323 27.56 2.72 7.85
C LEU A 323 28.58 3.51 7.03
N VAL A 324 28.28 3.79 5.75
CA VAL A 324 29.13 4.57 4.84
C VAL A 324 28.88 6.06 5.02
N THR A 325 27.63 6.50 4.88
CA THR A 325 27.25 7.92 4.98
C THR A 325 27.06 8.36 6.43
N GLY A 326 26.84 7.41 7.35
CA GLY A 326 26.58 7.67 8.76
C GLY A 326 25.12 8.05 9.07
N ILE A 327 24.24 8.12 8.06
CA ILE A 327 22.83 8.46 8.20
C ILE A 327 22.14 7.46 9.15
N LYS A 328 21.40 7.99 10.13
CA LYS A 328 20.61 7.20 11.09
C LYS A 328 19.13 7.42 10.82
N ARG A 329 18.44 6.37 10.41
CA ARG A 329 17.01 6.35 10.08
C ARG A 329 16.23 5.80 11.27
N TYR A 330 15.60 6.68 12.04
CA TYR A 330 14.78 6.31 13.18
C TYR A 330 13.53 7.18 13.28
N PHE A 331 12.44 6.60 13.80
CA PHE A 331 11.17 7.29 13.92
C PHE A 331 11.02 7.94 15.29
N THR A 332 10.47 9.16 15.30
CA THR A 332 10.22 9.97 16.49
C THR A 332 8.81 10.55 16.42
N SER A 333 8.09 10.49 17.54
CA SER A 333 6.71 10.99 17.62
C SER A 333 6.58 12.44 17.18
N TRP A 334 5.37 12.81 16.79
CA TRP A 334 4.98 14.21 16.83
C TRP A 334 4.89 14.69 18.29
N LYS A 335 4.98 16.01 18.48
CA LYS A 335 4.84 16.63 19.80
C LYS A 335 3.41 16.51 20.33
N SER A 336 2.42 16.63 19.45
CA SER A 336 1.01 16.37 19.74
C SER A 336 0.27 16.00 18.46
N GLU A 337 -1.01 15.61 18.54
CA GLU A 337 -1.82 15.23 17.37
C GLU A 337 -1.94 16.35 16.31
N ASN A 338 -1.77 17.62 16.70
CA ASN A 338 -1.86 18.77 15.78
C ASN A 338 -0.54 19.55 15.66
N ASP A 339 0.56 19.04 16.22
CA ASP A 339 1.88 19.68 16.18
C ASP A 339 2.94 18.67 15.72
N PRO A 340 3.34 18.71 14.43
CA PRO A 340 4.28 17.77 13.85
C PRO A 340 5.74 18.01 14.27
N SER A 341 6.02 19.05 15.06
CA SER A 341 7.37 19.27 15.59
C SER A 341 7.88 18.07 16.37
N LEU A 342 9.20 18.03 16.60
CA LEU A 342 9.86 16.91 17.27
C LEU A 342 9.23 16.63 18.65
N GLY A 343 8.67 15.43 18.81
CA GLY A 343 8.19 14.92 20.09
C GLY A 343 9.28 14.24 20.92
N GLU A 344 8.89 13.71 22.07
CA GLU A 344 9.84 13.15 23.05
C GLU A 344 10.09 11.64 22.88
N HIS A 345 9.25 10.94 22.11
CA HIS A 345 9.26 9.48 22.06
C HIS A 345 9.90 8.97 20.76
N THR A 346 10.84 8.02 20.90
CA THR A 346 11.45 7.27 19.79
C THR A 346 11.21 5.78 19.98
N LEU A 347 11.57 4.93 19.01
CA LEU A 347 11.46 3.46 19.15
C LEU A 347 12.22 2.90 20.38
N ILE A 348 13.32 3.55 20.77
CA ILE A 348 13.84 3.42 22.13
C ILE A 348 13.00 4.40 22.94
N VAL A 349 11.86 3.95 23.43
CA VAL A 349 10.94 4.86 24.13
C VAL A 349 11.65 5.35 25.38
N ARG A 350 12.09 6.61 25.35
CA ARG A 350 12.79 7.30 26.43
C ARG A 350 11.85 8.32 27.03
N ASN A 351 11.10 7.93 28.04
CA ASN A 351 10.32 8.91 28.79
C ASN A 351 11.27 9.64 29.77
N GLY A 352 11.55 10.92 29.53
CA GLY A 352 12.52 11.69 30.34
C GLY A 352 13.93 11.07 30.39
N GLY A 353 14.35 10.38 29.32
CA GLY A 353 15.63 9.68 29.26
C GLY A 353 15.62 8.22 29.76
N LYS A 354 14.49 7.71 30.28
CA LYS A 354 14.37 6.32 30.76
C LYS A 354 13.79 5.39 29.69
N ILE A 355 14.49 4.30 29.40
CA ILE A 355 14.01 3.23 28.50
C ILE A 355 12.77 2.58 29.12
N VAL A 356 11.64 2.56 28.40
CA VAL A 356 10.41 1.88 28.87
C VAL A 356 10.12 0.57 28.14
N PHE A 357 10.65 0.38 26.93
CA PHE A 357 10.49 -0.84 26.14
C PHE A 357 11.76 -1.17 25.35
N ARG A 358 11.99 -2.46 25.07
CA ARG A 358 13.07 -2.94 24.23
C ARG A 358 12.59 -4.14 23.38
N ALA A 359 12.59 -4.00 22.06
CA ALA A 359 12.29 -5.12 21.15
C ALA A 359 13.35 -6.24 21.21
N GLY A 360 14.59 -5.88 21.56
CA GLY A 360 15.71 -6.81 21.65
C GLY A 360 16.37 -7.10 20.30
N PRO A 361 17.42 -7.94 20.27
CA PRO A 361 18.16 -8.22 19.04
C PRO A 361 17.33 -9.01 18.02
N TRP A 362 17.70 -8.87 16.74
CA TRP A 362 17.23 -9.73 15.66
C TRP A 362 17.88 -11.11 15.78
N ASN A 363 17.07 -12.16 15.71
CA ASN A 363 17.52 -13.55 15.91
C ASN A 363 17.60 -14.37 14.61
N GLY A 364 17.69 -13.70 13.46
CA GLY A 364 17.65 -14.33 12.15
C GLY A 364 16.23 -14.46 11.57
N VAL A 365 15.19 -14.41 12.41
CA VAL A 365 13.79 -14.54 11.97
C VAL A 365 12.92 -13.35 12.37
N ARG A 366 13.15 -12.82 13.58
CA ARG A 366 12.37 -11.72 14.18
C ARG A 366 13.17 -11.03 15.30
N PHE A 367 12.65 -9.92 15.83
CA PHE A 367 13.17 -9.38 17.08
C PHE A 367 12.74 -10.26 18.26
N SER A 368 13.66 -10.54 19.18
CA SER A 368 13.42 -11.48 20.30
C SER A 368 12.23 -11.13 21.20
N GLY A 369 11.90 -9.84 21.32
CA GLY A 369 10.77 -9.32 22.07
C GLY A 369 9.54 -9.00 21.23
N GLU A 370 9.53 -9.37 19.94
CA GLU A 370 8.39 -9.18 19.04
C GLU A 370 7.99 -10.53 18.41
N PRO A 371 7.44 -11.46 19.20
CA PRO A 371 7.16 -12.81 18.72
C PRO A 371 6.10 -12.85 17.61
N TYR A 372 5.26 -11.81 17.50
CA TYR A 372 4.17 -11.72 16.55
C TYR A 372 4.58 -11.10 15.19
N LEU A 373 5.74 -10.45 15.10
CA LEU A 373 6.27 -9.94 13.83
C LEU A 373 6.86 -11.08 13.01
N ARG A 374 6.00 -11.80 12.27
CA ARG A 374 6.38 -12.90 11.38
C ARG A 374 5.96 -12.62 9.96
N THR A 375 6.84 -12.93 9.01
CA THR A 375 6.54 -12.93 7.58
C THR A 375 5.32 -13.82 7.31
N ASN A 376 4.37 -13.32 6.53
CA ASN A 376 3.12 -13.99 6.20
C ASN A 376 2.73 -13.73 4.74
N SER A 377 1.48 -14.02 4.37
CA SER A 377 0.98 -13.81 3.00
C SER A 377 0.90 -12.34 2.59
N ILE A 378 0.93 -11.41 3.54
CA ILE A 378 0.82 -9.96 3.32
C ILE A 378 2.19 -9.29 3.49
N TYR A 379 2.88 -9.57 4.60
CA TYR A 379 4.11 -8.88 4.99
C TYR A 379 5.34 -9.76 4.79
N ARG A 380 6.42 -9.15 4.31
CA ARG A 380 7.78 -9.70 4.36
C ARG A 380 8.64 -8.80 5.25
N PHE A 381 9.18 -9.36 6.33
CA PHE A 381 10.09 -8.66 7.23
C PHE A 381 11.51 -9.15 7.00
N GLU A 382 12.46 -8.23 7.01
CA GLU A 382 13.86 -8.55 6.79
C GLU A 382 14.77 -7.60 7.57
N PHE A 383 15.88 -8.15 8.07
CA PHE A 383 16.94 -7.39 8.71
C PHE A 383 18.22 -7.61 7.93
N VAL A 384 18.78 -6.53 7.42
CA VAL A 384 20.01 -6.51 6.64
C VAL A 384 21.13 -6.00 7.53
N LEU A 385 22.25 -6.72 7.54
CA LEU A 385 23.48 -6.33 8.22
C LEU A 385 24.66 -6.73 7.35
N ASP A 386 25.29 -5.74 6.72
CA ASP A 386 26.49 -5.91 5.91
C ASP A 386 27.51 -4.81 6.19
N GLN A 387 28.55 -4.69 5.35
CA GLN A 387 29.61 -3.69 5.51
C GLN A 387 29.16 -2.25 5.22
N ARG A 388 28.05 -2.07 4.50
CA ARG A 388 27.53 -0.78 4.06
C ARG A 388 26.36 -0.30 4.90
N GLU A 389 25.41 -1.18 5.25
CA GLU A 389 24.22 -0.78 5.99
C GLU A 389 23.78 -1.83 7.03
N MET A 390 23.09 -1.34 8.06
CA MET A 390 22.39 -2.14 9.07
C MET A 390 20.98 -1.61 9.21
N TYR A 391 19.97 -2.35 8.76
CA TYR A 391 18.59 -1.89 8.87
C TYR A 391 17.55 -3.01 8.90
N PHE A 392 16.43 -2.69 9.54
CA PHE A 392 15.19 -3.42 9.45
C PHE A 392 14.28 -2.76 8.41
N HIS A 393 13.61 -3.56 7.60
CA HIS A 393 12.57 -3.08 6.71
C HIS A 393 11.46 -4.12 6.57
N PHE A 394 10.35 -3.68 5.99
CA PHE A 394 9.29 -4.58 5.62
C PHE A 394 8.67 -4.17 4.29
N ASP A 395 8.26 -5.17 3.53
CA ASP A 395 7.60 -5.01 2.24
C ASP A 395 6.22 -5.66 2.26
N LEU A 396 5.36 -5.23 1.34
CA LEU A 396 4.06 -5.85 1.10
C LEU A 396 4.13 -6.76 -0.12
N ARG A 397 3.64 -8.00 0.04
CA ARG A 397 3.40 -8.91 -1.08
C ARG A 397 2.18 -8.52 -1.91
N ASN A 398 1.23 -7.82 -1.28
CA ASN A 398 0.04 -7.28 -1.93
C ASN A 398 0.05 -5.75 -1.77
N SER A 399 0.33 -5.04 -2.85
CA SER A 399 0.38 -3.57 -2.89
C SER A 399 -0.97 -2.89 -2.67
N SER A 400 -2.09 -3.62 -2.74
CA SER A 400 -3.42 -3.07 -2.43
C SER A 400 -3.65 -2.85 -0.94
N VAL A 401 -2.80 -3.42 -0.07
CA VAL A 401 -2.91 -3.25 1.38
C VAL A 401 -2.28 -1.93 1.80
N VAL A 402 -3.04 -1.11 2.52
CA VAL A 402 -2.55 0.16 3.07
C VAL A 402 -2.29 -0.02 4.56
N THR A 403 -1.03 0.08 4.96
CA THR A 403 -0.57 -0.16 6.34
C THR A 403 0.57 0.78 6.69
N ARG A 404 0.72 1.05 7.99
CA ARG A 404 1.82 1.86 8.52
C ARG A 404 2.09 1.51 9.98
N VAL A 405 3.30 1.79 10.45
CA VAL A 405 3.64 1.78 11.87
C VAL A 405 3.88 3.21 12.33
N VAL A 406 3.29 3.63 13.44
CA VAL A 406 3.28 5.03 13.86
C VAL A 406 3.71 5.13 15.32
N MET A 407 4.59 6.08 15.62
CA MET A 407 4.92 6.48 16.98
C MET A 407 4.00 7.62 17.43
N LYS A 408 3.01 7.31 18.27
CA LYS A 408 2.07 8.29 18.79
C LYS A 408 2.74 9.27 19.75
N PRO A 409 2.20 10.50 19.92
CA PRO A 409 2.70 11.45 20.94
C PRO A 409 2.67 10.90 22.37
N SER A 410 1.79 9.94 22.65
CA SER A 410 1.71 9.21 23.92
C SER A 410 2.89 8.26 24.19
N GLY A 411 3.74 8.01 23.19
CA GLY A 411 4.83 7.03 23.25
C GLY A 411 4.42 5.60 22.86
N SER A 412 3.18 5.41 22.43
CA SER A 412 2.67 4.14 21.89
C SER A 412 3.19 3.92 20.46
N LEU A 413 3.79 2.76 20.19
CA LEU A 413 4.07 2.31 18.83
C LEU A 413 2.92 1.43 18.35
N GLU A 414 2.34 1.78 17.21
CA GLU A 414 1.12 1.13 16.72
C GLU A 414 1.27 0.72 15.26
N GLY A 415 1.07 -0.56 14.98
CA GLY A 415 0.89 -1.06 13.61
C GLY A 415 -0.58 -0.95 13.20
N LEU A 416 -0.85 -0.16 12.17
CA LEU A 416 -2.20 0.20 11.73
C LEU A 416 -2.47 -0.30 10.30
N LEU A 417 -3.65 -0.88 10.10
CA LEU A 417 -4.18 -1.29 8.80
C LEU A 417 -5.36 -0.41 8.42
N TRP A 418 -5.37 0.10 7.20
CA TRP A 418 -6.50 0.87 6.69
C TRP A 418 -7.61 -0.05 6.20
N ILE A 419 -8.83 0.19 6.68
CA ILE A 419 -10.02 -0.59 6.35
C ILE A 419 -10.95 0.27 5.48
N GLU A 420 -10.91 0.02 4.17
CA GLU A 420 -11.56 0.86 3.15
C GLU A 420 -13.08 1.00 3.35
N ASN A 421 -13.77 -0.09 3.70
CA ASN A 421 -15.23 -0.08 3.86
C ASN A 421 -15.72 0.72 5.09
N ARG A 422 -14.86 0.93 6.09
CA ARG A 422 -15.16 1.70 7.30
C ARG A 422 -14.50 3.08 7.31
N GLN A 423 -13.55 3.31 6.39
CA GLN A 423 -12.72 4.52 6.33
C GLN A 423 -12.02 4.77 7.68
N GLU A 424 -11.45 3.72 8.27
CA GLU A 424 -10.79 3.78 9.58
C GLU A 424 -9.45 3.03 9.60
N TRP A 425 -8.56 3.49 10.49
CA TRP A 425 -7.33 2.78 10.83
C TRP A 425 -7.61 1.77 11.94
N LEU A 426 -7.48 0.49 11.63
CA LEU A 426 -7.56 -0.61 12.59
C LEU A 426 -6.18 -0.84 13.24
N LEU A 427 -6.14 -0.86 14.57
CA LEU A 427 -4.96 -1.28 15.32
C LEU A 427 -4.76 -2.79 15.15
N LEU A 428 -3.65 -3.20 14.53
CA LEU A 428 -3.28 -4.60 14.38
C LEU A 428 -2.44 -5.11 15.54
N TRP A 429 -1.46 -4.32 15.97
CA TRP A 429 -0.53 -4.71 17.02
C TRP A 429 0.13 -3.50 17.68
N SER A 430 0.59 -3.71 18.91
CA SER A 430 1.48 -2.80 19.65
C SER A 430 2.49 -3.63 20.46
N PRO A 431 3.76 -3.19 20.60
CA PRO A 431 4.82 -3.94 21.27
C PRO A 431 4.60 -4.29 22.75
N GLN A 432 3.93 -3.42 23.52
CA GLN A 432 3.78 -3.60 24.97
C GLN A 432 2.49 -4.36 25.24
N THR A 433 2.53 -5.68 25.06
CA THR A 433 1.35 -6.54 25.15
C THR A 433 0.98 -6.88 26.58
N ASP A 434 1.97 -6.93 27.47
CA ASP A 434 1.80 -7.24 28.89
C ASP A 434 2.79 -6.49 29.80
N SER A 435 2.75 -6.78 31.11
CA SER A 435 3.64 -6.16 32.08
C SER A 435 5.11 -6.55 31.93
N CYS A 436 5.42 -7.75 31.44
CA CYS A 436 6.79 -8.24 31.23
C CYS A 436 7.52 -7.52 30.09
N ASP A 437 6.80 -6.85 29.19
CA ASP A 437 7.40 -6.01 28.15
C ASP A 437 8.01 -4.71 28.70
N ARG A 438 7.63 -4.30 29.91
CA ARG A 438 8.19 -3.12 30.58
C ARG A 438 9.67 -3.33 30.87
N TYR A 439 10.49 -2.43 30.33
CA TYR A 439 11.94 -2.50 30.51
C TYR A 439 12.33 -2.42 31.98
N GLY A 440 13.13 -3.40 32.43
CA GLY A 440 13.65 -3.47 33.78
C GLY A 440 12.61 -3.77 34.87
N LEU A 441 11.47 -4.38 34.52
CA LEU A 441 10.49 -4.83 35.52
C LEU A 441 11.11 -5.79 36.54
N CYS A 442 11.83 -6.80 36.05
CA CYS A 442 12.61 -7.72 36.87
C CYS A 442 14.09 -7.28 36.85
N GLY A 443 14.72 -7.29 38.02
CA GLY A 443 16.13 -6.93 38.16
C GLY A 443 17.09 -7.95 37.54
N SER A 444 18.38 -7.70 37.69
CA SER A 444 19.45 -8.52 37.09
C SER A 444 19.30 -10.02 37.42
N PHE A 445 19.52 -10.89 36.44
CA PHE A 445 19.43 -12.35 36.57
C PHE A 445 18.06 -12.91 37.00
N ALA A 446 17.01 -12.09 36.98
CA ALA A 446 15.63 -12.52 37.04
C ALA A 446 15.01 -12.49 35.64
N TYR A 447 13.94 -13.26 35.43
CA TYR A 447 13.12 -13.24 34.24
C TYR A 447 11.65 -13.00 34.62
N CYS A 448 10.86 -12.53 33.66
CA CYS A 448 9.44 -12.25 33.85
C CYS A 448 8.60 -13.35 33.20
N ASN A 449 7.60 -13.86 33.91
CA ASN A 449 6.61 -14.81 33.44
C ASN A 449 5.25 -14.48 34.07
N ILE A 450 4.26 -14.15 33.24
CA ILE A 450 2.90 -13.81 33.67
C ILE A 450 1.95 -15.02 33.74
N GLU A 451 2.29 -16.14 33.11
CA GLU A 451 1.39 -17.30 33.01
C GLU A 451 1.40 -18.14 34.29
N ASP A 452 2.58 -18.34 34.88
CA ASP A 452 2.78 -19.29 35.98
C ASP A 452 3.05 -18.64 37.34
N ASN A 453 3.37 -17.34 37.39
CA ASN A 453 3.96 -16.71 38.58
C ASN A 453 3.21 -15.44 39.05
N SER A 454 2.95 -15.37 40.36
CA SER A 454 2.54 -14.15 41.08
C SER A 454 3.36 -14.06 42.38
N PRO A 455 4.40 -13.21 42.47
CA PRO A 455 4.77 -12.12 41.55
C PRO A 455 5.34 -12.59 40.20
N ALA A 456 5.22 -11.76 39.15
CA ALA A 456 5.61 -12.12 37.78
C ALA A 456 7.12 -12.34 37.56
N CYS A 457 7.97 -11.95 38.51
CA CYS A 457 9.42 -12.10 38.41
C CYS A 457 9.92 -13.34 39.16
N GLU A 458 10.89 -14.04 38.59
CA GLU A 458 11.56 -15.18 39.22
C GLU A 458 13.06 -15.17 38.91
N CYS A 459 13.89 -15.65 39.83
CA CYS A 459 15.32 -15.83 39.58
C CYS A 459 15.57 -16.96 38.57
N LEU A 460 16.56 -16.77 37.70
CA LEU A 460 17.05 -17.86 36.87
C LEU A 460 17.55 -19.02 37.73
N LYS A 461 17.33 -20.26 37.29
CA LYS A 461 17.66 -21.47 38.06
C LYS A 461 19.15 -21.55 38.41
N GLY A 462 19.49 -21.42 39.69
CA GLY A 462 20.87 -21.34 40.19
C GLY A 462 21.21 -19.98 40.80
N PHE A 463 20.29 -19.02 40.72
CA PHE A 463 20.34 -17.73 41.38
C PHE A 463 19.35 -17.68 42.55
N LYS A 464 19.61 -16.79 43.52
CA LYS A 464 18.75 -16.51 44.66
C LYS A 464 18.40 -15.03 44.71
N PRO A 465 17.22 -14.67 45.23
CA PRO A 465 16.85 -13.28 45.45
C PRO A 465 17.91 -12.56 46.29
N THR A 466 18.25 -11.34 45.92
CA THR A 466 19.17 -10.50 46.71
C THR A 466 18.54 -10.07 48.03
N LEU A 467 17.21 -9.88 48.06
CA LEU A 467 16.44 -9.56 49.25
C LEU A 467 15.54 -10.74 49.63
N THR A 468 15.52 -11.10 50.91
CA THR A 468 14.81 -12.29 51.42
C THR A 468 13.28 -12.13 51.43
N ASN A 469 12.77 -10.89 51.45
CA ASN A 469 11.34 -10.56 51.53
C ASN A 469 10.91 -9.67 50.33
N GLN A 470 11.03 -10.17 49.10
CA GLN A 470 10.57 -9.49 47.89
C GLN A 470 9.12 -9.86 47.56
N TRP A 471 8.16 -9.31 48.29
CA TRP A 471 6.75 -9.50 47.95
C TRP A 471 6.35 -8.70 46.71
N ASP A 472 7.00 -7.54 46.45
CA ASP A 472 6.69 -6.67 45.29
C ASP A 472 7.90 -6.03 44.58
N ASP A 473 9.04 -5.81 45.26
CA ASP A 473 10.20 -5.09 44.67
C ASP A 473 11.32 -6.03 44.17
N TRP A 474 11.34 -6.24 42.86
CA TRP A 474 12.35 -7.04 42.16
C TRP A 474 13.51 -6.22 41.58
N SER A 475 13.63 -4.93 41.90
CA SER A 475 14.65 -4.03 41.33
C SER A 475 16.09 -4.48 41.58
N GLN A 476 16.36 -5.09 42.74
CA GLN A 476 17.68 -5.63 43.11
C GLN A 476 18.03 -6.96 42.43
N GLY A 477 17.05 -7.58 41.77
CA GLY A 477 17.24 -8.85 41.06
C GLY A 477 17.76 -9.98 41.94
N CYS A 478 18.61 -10.81 41.34
CA CYS A 478 19.13 -12.04 41.92
C CYS A 478 20.65 -12.08 41.87
N HIS A 479 21.25 -12.86 42.76
CA HIS A 479 22.69 -13.16 42.76
C HIS A 479 22.91 -14.66 42.61
N ARG A 480 24.10 -15.07 42.17
CA ARG A 480 24.43 -16.49 42.01
C ARG A 480 24.42 -17.19 43.38
N SER A 481 23.84 -18.39 43.43
CA SER A 481 23.86 -19.21 44.65
C SER A 481 25.25 -19.74 44.99
N THR A 482 26.13 -19.82 43.99
CA THR A 482 27.49 -20.36 44.09
C THR A 482 28.45 -19.42 43.36
N SER A 483 29.59 -19.12 43.98
CA SER A 483 30.65 -18.32 43.37
C SER A 483 31.26 -19.02 42.16
N LEU A 484 31.62 -18.25 41.13
CA LEU A 484 32.40 -18.72 39.99
C LEU A 484 33.89 -18.73 40.35
N ASP A 485 34.60 -19.79 39.97
CA ASP A 485 36.05 -19.95 40.12
C ASP A 485 36.78 -19.86 38.78
N CYS A 486 36.04 -19.72 37.67
CA CYS A 486 36.52 -19.71 36.29
C CYS A 486 37.32 -20.98 35.93
N GLY A 487 37.12 -22.08 36.68
CA GLY A 487 37.76 -23.35 36.46
C GLY A 487 37.19 -24.14 35.27
N PRO A 488 37.91 -25.18 34.82
CA PRO A 488 37.46 -26.04 33.70
C PRO A 488 36.20 -26.85 34.02
N GLY A 489 35.84 -26.96 35.31
CA GLY A 489 34.61 -27.61 35.77
C GLY A 489 33.35 -26.74 35.68
N GLU A 490 33.47 -25.46 35.28
CA GLU A 490 32.31 -24.59 35.09
C GLU A 490 31.48 -25.02 33.88
N LEU A 491 30.17 -25.11 34.09
CA LEU A 491 29.20 -25.51 33.08
C LEU A 491 28.20 -24.41 32.82
N PHE A 492 27.75 -24.30 31.57
CA PHE A 492 26.63 -23.46 31.20
C PHE A 492 25.31 -24.18 31.41
N ARG A 493 24.31 -23.43 31.88
CA ARG A 493 22.93 -23.88 31.90
C ARG A 493 22.18 -23.25 30.73
N LYS A 494 21.61 -24.09 29.88
CA LYS A 494 20.73 -23.66 28.79
C LYS A 494 19.38 -23.20 29.35
N TYR A 495 18.93 -22.03 28.91
CA TYR A 495 17.58 -21.51 29.12
C TYR A 495 16.89 -21.43 27.75
N SER A 496 15.60 -21.77 27.72
CA SER A 496 14.79 -21.76 26.50
C SER A 496 13.57 -20.87 26.71
N GLY A 497 13.02 -20.32 25.63
CA GLY A 497 11.81 -19.49 25.68
C GLY A 497 12.01 -18.09 26.28
N LEU A 498 13.27 -17.64 26.43
CA LEU A 498 13.57 -16.31 26.95
C LEU A 498 13.77 -15.29 25.82
N LYS A 499 13.27 -14.08 26.03
CA LYS A 499 13.72 -12.88 25.31
C LYS A 499 15.17 -12.59 25.70
N LEU A 500 16.06 -12.50 24.72
CA LEU A 500 17.49 -12.24 24.97
C LEU A 500 17.67 -10.93 25.75
N PRO A 501 18.54 -10.87 26.79
CA PRO A 501 18.74 -9.68 27.61
C PRO A 501 19.30 -8.49 26.83
N ASP A 502 19.43 -7.35 27.51
CA ASP A 502 20.01 -6.14 26.93
C ASP A 502 21.44 -6.41 26.42
N THR A 503 21.71 -5.97 25.19
CA THR A 503 22.96 -6.24 24.46
C THR A 503 23.95 -5.07 24.47
N GLN A 504 23.73 -4.02 25.27
CA GLN A 504 24.63 -2.84 25.36
C GLN A 504 26.05 -3.20 25.80
N LYS A 505 26.20 -4.28 26.57
CA LYS A 505 27.51 -4.80 27.04
C LYS A 505 27.87 -6.13 26.39
N SER A 506 27.24 -6.46 25.27
CA SER A 506 27.49 -7.70 24.53
C SER A 506 28.32 -7.43 23.28
N TRP A 507 29.01 -8.46 22.80
CA TRP A 507 29.66 -8.50 21.49
C TRP A 507 29.13 -9.72 20.72
N PHE A 508 29.29 -9.73 19.41
CA PHE A 508 28.86 -10.83 18.56
C PHE A 508 29.92 -11.15 17.50
N ASN A 509 29.92 -12.38 17.01
CA ASN A 509 30.70 -12.81 15.87
C ASN A 509 29.85 -13.75 15.01
N GLN A 510 29.60 -13.37 13.75
CA GLN A 510 28.75 -14.13 12.84
C GLN A 510 29.42 -15.39 12.26
N SER A 511 30.75 -15.50 12.38
CA SER A 511 31.52 -16.63 11.88
C SER A 511 31.74 -17.73 12.92
N MET A 512 31.48 -17.44 14.20
CA MET A 512 31.66 -18.42 15.28
C MET A 512 30.46 -19.35 15.38
N ASP A 513 30.72 -20.65 15.56
CA ASP A 513 29.68 -21.58 15.98
C ASP A 513 29.44 -21.56 17.51
N LEU A 514 28.51 -22.38 17.98
CA LEU A 514 28.13 -22.42 19.39
C LEU A 514 29.22 -23.00 20.30
N ASP A 515 30.02 -23.96 19.79
CA ASP A 515 31.07 -24.62 20.57
C ASP A 515 32.27 -23.67 20.72
N GLU A 516 32.63 -22.97 19.64
CA GLU A 516 33.62 -21.89 19.66
C GLU A 516 33.19 -20.74 20.59
N CYS A 517 31.91 -20.34 20.52
CA CYS A 517 31.36 -19.30 21.39
C CYS A 517 31.42 -19.72 22.88
N GLU A 518 31.10 -20.99 23.18
CA GLU A 518 31.23 -21.53 24.53
C GLU A 518 32.68 -21.48 25.02
N MET A 519 33.63 -21.87 24.18
CA MET A 519 35.07 -21.86 24.48
C MET A 519 35.55 -20.45 24.82
N VAL A 520 35.26 -19.46 23.96
CA VAL A 520 35.64 -18.06 24.18
C VAL A 520 34.99 -17.50 25.45
N CYS A 521 33.74 -17.89 25.75
CA CYS A 521 33.07 -17.47 26.98
C CYS A 521 33.73 -18.06 28.24
N LYS A 522 34.24 -19.30 28.18
CA LYS A 522 35.00 -19.93 29.29
C LYS A 522 36.37 -19.32 29.50
N GLU A 523 37.02 -18.86 28.44
CA GLU A 523 38.32 -18.16 28.56
C GLU A 523 38.18 -16.78 29.19
N ASN A 524 37.03 -16.12 28.99
CA ASN A 524 36.78 -14.80 29.54
C ASN A 524 36.24 -14.89 30.99
N CYS A 525 37.09 -14.61 32.00
CA CYS A 525 36.74 -14.69 33.42
C CYS A 525 36.02 -13.45 33.97
N GLY A 526 35.28 -12.73 33.12
CA GLY A 526 34.42 -11.62 33.54
C GLY A 526 33.26 -12.06 34.45
N ILE A 527 32.76 -11.14 35.28
CA ILE A 527 31.73 -11.36 36.32
C ILE A 527 30.37 -11.83 35.73
N HIS A 528 30.12 -11.61 34.44
CA HIS A 528 28.86 -11.91 33.76
C HIS A 528 29.08 -12.87 32.58
N ARG A 529 29.36 -14.16 32.84
CA ARG A 529 29.35 -15.21 31.80
C ARG A 529 27.92 -15.55 31.40
N LEU A 530 27.40 -14.87 30.39
CA LEU A 530 26.13 -15.18 29.73
C LEU A 530 26.43 -15.40 28.25
N ASN A 531 26.18 -16.61 27.75
CA ASN A 531 26.11 -16.85 26.32
C ASN A 531 24.69 -16.54 25.84
N LEU A 532 24.57 -15.66 24.84
CA LEU A 532 23.31 -15.29 24.24
C LEU A 532 23.22 -16.01 22.90
N THR A 533 22.38 -17.03 22.84
CA THR A 533 22.11 -17.78 21.61
C THR A 533 20.69 -17.40 21.17
N GLY A 534 20.58 -16.81 19.99
CA GLY A 534 19.33 -16.29 19.42
C GLY A 534 18.91 -17.07 18.20
#